data_AF-F9UAG7-F1
#
_entry.id   AF-F9UAG7-F1
#
_cell.length_a   1.000
_cell.length_b   1.000
_cell.length_c   1.000
_cell.angle_alpha   90.00
_cell.angle_beta   90.00
_cell.angle_gamma   90.00
#
_symmetry.space_group_name_H-M   'P 1'
#
loop_
_entity.id
_entity.type
_entity.pdbx_description
1 polymer ?
#
loop_
_entity_poly.entity_id
_entity_poly.type
_entity_poly.pdbx_seq_one_letter_code
_entity_poly.pdbx_strand_id
1 'polypeptide(L)'
;MWLWALASTLLLFVLELVLFASFIPTDWAHGVEQTERRALVETLGADAAQAIVARGARWYDTLFVETGIAPWTYRLVATGPGVESGYGLEPIGASPAWAWLRGRLDVIWGAFAQALRRIALLHAWWPFMAIVLAAAIGDGWLRRRIRQYGFVYASPLAHHTALRILLALWLIVGLLLFAPIAMPVLAVPVLGVASALCVAFVVTHTQKQL
;
A
#
# COMPACT_ATOMS: atom_id res chain seq x y z
N MET A 1 -20.79 -12.07 12.16
CA MET A 1 -19.41 -12.57 11.98
C MET A 1 -18.53 -11.61 11.18
N TRP A 2 -18.97 -11.06 10.04
CA TRP A 2 -18.17 -10.15 9.19
C TRP A 2 -17.80 -8.81 9.85
N LEU A 3 -18.70 -8.20 10.63
CA LEU A 3 -18.42 -6.94 11.33
C LEU A 3 -17.29 -7.09 12.36
N TRP A 4 -17.25 -8.21 13.08
CA TRP A 4 -16.18 -8.51 14.04
C TRP A 4 -14.85 -8.75 13.34
N ALA A 5 -14.85 -9.47 12.21
CA ALA A 5 -13.64 -9.65 11.41
C ALA A 5 -13.08 -8.31 10.90
N LEU A 6 -13.95 -7.44 10.36
CA LEU A 6 -13.56 -6.11 9.89
C LEU A 6 -13.05 -5.23 11.05
N ALA A 7 -13.73 -5.24 12.19
CA ALA A 7 -13.30 -4.50 13.37
C ALA A 7 -11.96 -5.00 13.90
N SER A 8 -11.75 -6.32 13.95
CA SER A 8 -10.47 -6.92 14.34
C SER A 8 -9.36 -6.59 13.34
N THR A 9 -9.62 -6.62 12.03
CA THR A 9 -8.62 -6.24 11.01
C THR A 9 -8.27 -4.75 11.11
N LEU A 10 -9.27 -3.87 11.29
CA LEU A 10 -9.05 -2.45 11.48
C LEU A 10 -8.25 -2.19 12.76
N LEU A 11 -8.59 -2.85 13.86
CA LEU A 11 -7.87 -2.75 15.12
C LEU A 11 -6.42 -3.21 14.97
N LEU A 12 -6.18 -4.35 14.31
CA LEU A 12 -4.83 -4.85 14.03
C LEU A 12 -4.04 -3.87 13.16
N PHE A 13 -4.67 -3.27 12.15
CA PHE A 13 -4.04 -2.26 11.30
C PHE A 13 -3.69 -0.98 12.08
N VAL A 14 -4.60 -0.50 12.94
CA VAL A 14 -4.33 0.65 13.81
C VAL A 14 -3.21 0.32 14.80
N LEU A 15 -3.24 -0.86 15.41
CA LEU A 15 -2.19 -1.33 16.32
C LEU A 15 -0.85 -1.45 15.60
N GLU A 16 -0.84 -1.97 14.38
CA GLU A 16 0.34 -2.04 13.51
C GLU A 16 0.90 -0.64 13.24
N LEU A 17 0.07 0.33 12.86
CA LEU A 17 0.48 1.72 12.69
C LEU A 17 1.05 2.33 13.98
N VAL A 18 0.45 2.03 15.14
CA VAL A 18 0.92 2.52 16.46
C VAL A 18 2.23 1.86 16.88
N LEU A 19 2.38 0.56 16.65
CA LEU A 19 3.61 -0.18 16.93
C LEU A 19 4.73 0.28 15.99
N PHE A 20 4.46 0.42 14.70
CA PHE A 20 5.41 1.00 13.76
C PHE A 20 5.79 2.42 14.17
N ALA A 21 4.80 3.27 14.44
CA ALA A 21 5.06 4.61 14.92
C ALA A 21 5.90 4.60 16.18
N SER A 22 5.69 3.69 17.13
CA SER A 22 6.45 3.62 18.39
C SER A 22 7.89 3.10 18.23
N PHE A 23 8.11 2.11 17.37
CA PHE A 23 9.40 1.42 17.26
C PHE A 23 10.33 1.99 16.18
N ILE A 24 9.82 2.70 15.17
CA ILE A 24 10.64 3.24 14.08
C ILE A 24 11.17 4.64 14.46
N PRO A 25 12.49 4.88 14.44
CA PRO A 25 13.04 6.23 14.53
C PRO A 25 12.69 7.07 13.30
N THR A 26 12.43 8.36 13.46
CA THR A 26 12.16 9.30 12.36
C THR A 26 13.27 9.29 11.30
N ASP A 27 14.53 9.18 11.72
CA ASP A 27 15.69 9.17 10.81
C ASP A 27 15.70 7.94 9.89
N TRP A 28 15.20 6.79 10.38
CA TRP A 28 15.07 5.59 9.58
C TRP A 28 14.06 5.78 8.46
N ALA A 29 12.90 6.39 8.76
CA ALA A 29 11.87 6.67 7.76
C ALA A 29 12.38 7.60 6.65
N HIS A 30 13.14 8.64 7.01
CA HIS A 30 13.80 9.51 6.02
C HIS A 30 14.85 8.77 5.17
N GLY A 31 15.61 7.86 5.78
CA GLY A 31 16.57 7.02 5.06
C GLY A 31 15.91 6.10 4.02
N VAL A 32 14.77 5.50 4.36
CA VAL A 32 13.96 4.69 3.45
C VAL A 32 13.47 5.53 2.27
N GLU A 33 12.89 6.69 2.55
CA GLU A 33 12.40 7.62 1.52
C GLU A 33 13.49 8.01 0.52
N GLN A 34 14.69 8.36 1.02
CA GLN A 34 15.81 8.72 0.15
C GLN A 34 16.28 7.53 -0.71
N THR A 35 16.30 6.34 -0.12
CA THR A 35 16.69 5.10 -0.81
C THR A 35 15.70 4.78 -1.93
N GLU A 36 14.40 4.86 -1.66
CA GLU A 36 13.36 4.65 -2.68
C GLU A 36 13.45 5.68 -3.80
N ARG A 37 13.69 6.94 -3.47
CA ARG A 37 13.82 8.00 -4.47
C ARG A 37 15.01 7.76 -5.39
N ARG A 38 16.15 7.31 -4.85
CA ARG A 38 17.32 6.93 -5.67
C ARG A 38 17.00 5.75 -6.57
N ALA A 39 16.41 4.69 -6.02
CA ALA A 39 16.02 3.50 -6.78
C ALA A 39 15.04 3.83 -7.93
N LEU A 40 14.10 4.76 -7.72
CA LEU A 40 13.19 5.25 -8.75
C LEU A 40 13.94 5.92 -9.90
N VAL A 41 14.89 6.81 -9.59
CA VAL A 41 15.69 7.50 -10.61
C VAL A 41 16.57 6.52 -11.38
N GLU A 42 17.21 5.58 -10.68
CA GLU A 42 18.07 4.56 -11.29
C GLU A 42 17.30 3.61 -12.22
N THR A 43 16.06 3.25 -11.84
CA THR A 43 15.26 2.26 -12.60
C THR A 43 14.44 2.88 -13.72
N LEU A 44 13.82 4.04 -13.49
CA LEU A 44 12.83 4.65 -14.39
C LEU A 44 13.32 5.94 -15.06
N GLY A 45 14.46 6.49 -14.61
CA GLY A 45 14.95 7.80 -15.02
C GLY A 45 14.38 8.94 -14.19
N ALA A 46 15.03 10.10 -14.26
CA ALA A 46 14.73 11.26 -13.43
C ALA A 46 13.31 11.81 -13.64
N ASP A 47 12.87 11.95 -14.89
CA ASP A 47 11.57 12.54 -15.22
C ASP A 47 10.40 11.69 -14.70
N ALA A 48 10.46 10.38 -14.93
CA ALA A 48 9.45 9.45 -14.45
C ALA A 48 9.41 9.40 -12.92
N ALA A 49 10.58 9.35 -12.27
CA ALA A 49 10.69 9.40 -10.82
C ALA A 49 10.07 10.70 -10.25
N GLN A 50 10.37 11.85 -10.84
CA GLN A 50 9.81 13.14 -10.42
C GLN A 50 8.29 13.18 -10.60
N ALA A 51 7.76 12.67 -11.73
CA ALA A 51 6.32 12.61 -11.97
C ALA A 51 5.59 11.74 -10.94
N ILE A 52 6.17 10.60 -10.56
CA ILE A 52 5.62 9.69 -9.54
C ILE A 52 5.63 10.35 -8.16
N VAL A 53 6.78 10.91 -7.75
CA VAL A 53 6.92 11.59 -6.45
C VAL A 53 5.97 12.78 -6.34
N ALA A 54 5.90 13.61 -7.39
CA ALA A 54 5.00 14.77 -7.42
C ALA A 54 3.52 14.36 -7.40
N ARG A 55 3.15 13.26 -8.05
CA ARG A 55 1.78 12.74 -7.98
C ARG A 55 1.42 12.25 -6.59
N GLY A 56 2.30 11.50 -5.93
CA GLY A 56 2.10 11.07 -4.55
C GLY A 56 1.97 12.26 -3.58
N ALA A 57 2.82 13.27 -3.74
CA ALA A 57 2.75 14.50 -2.95
C ALA A 57 1.43 15.25 -3.16
N ARG A 58 0.99 15.46 -4.42
CA ARG A 58 -0.31 16.08 -4.70
C ARG A 58 -1.47 15.33 -4.07
N TRP A 59 -1.47 13.99 -4.14
CA TRP A 59 -2.52 13.20 -3.48
C TRP A 59 -2.49 13.37 -1.96
N TYR A 60 -1.30 13.43 -1.35
CA TYR A 60 -1.18 13.68 0.08
C TYR A 60 -1.72 15.06 0.46
N ASP A 61 -1.36 16.08 -0.31
CA ASP A 61 -1.81 17.45 -0.09
C ASP A 61 -3.33 17.55 -0.19
N THR A 62 -3.92 17.04 -1.27
CA THR A 62 -5.38 17.07 -1.48
C THR A 62 -6.15 16.25 -0.45
N LEU A 63 -5.65 15.08 -0.03
CA LEU A 63 -6.37 14.20 0.88
C LEU A 63 -6.24 14.62 2.35
N PHE A 64 -5.08 15.13 2.77
CA PHE A 64 -4.76 15.30 4.19
C PHE A 64 -4.39 16.74 4.59
N VAL A 65 -3.79 17.53 3.69
CA VAL A 65 -3.36 18.90 4.00
C VAL A 65 -4.48 19.89 3.73
N GLU A 66 -5.07 19.87 2.53
CA GLU A 66 -6.16 20.75 2.11
C GLU A 66 -7.45 20.49 2.90
N THR A 67 -7.71 19.23 3.26
CA THR A 67 -8.82 18.86 4.15
C THR A 67 -8.61 19.34 5.59
N GLY A 68 -7.39 19.75 5.93
CA GLY A 68 -7.03 20.22 7.26
C GLY A 68 -6.87 19.09 8.29
N ILE A 69 -7.03 17.81 7.92
CA ILE A 69 -6.95 16.68 8.85
C ILE A 69 -5.55 16.57 9.44
N ALA A 70 -4.50 16.56 8.60
CA ALA A 70 -3.13 16.51 9.10
C ALA A 70 -2.81 17.74 9.98
N PRO A 71 -2.99 18.99 9.52
CA PRO A 71 -2.80 20.18 10.37
C PRO A 71 -3.62 20.16 11.67
N TRP A 72 -4.85 19.63 11.64
CA TRP A 72 -5.70 19.50 12.82
C TRP A 72 -5.13 18.51 13.84
N THR A 73 -4.66 17.33 13.41
CA THR A 73 -4.01 16.39 14.34
C THR A 73 -2.73 16.96 14.93
N TYR A 74 -1.94 17.68 14.14
CA TYR A 74 -0.78 18.40 14.67
C TYR A 74 -1.21 19.45 15.69
N ARG A 75 -2.30 20.19 15.49
CA ARG A 75 -2.81 21.17 16.48
C ARG A 75 -3.39 20.55 17.75
N LEU A 76 -4.06 19.41 17.65
CA LEU A 76 -4.56 18.67 18.83
C LEU A 76 -3.41 18.28 19.74
N VAL A 77 -2.30 17.89 19.15
CA VAL A 77 -1.16 17.34 19.86
C VAL A 77 -0.15 18.45 20.18
N ALA A 78 -0.02 19.48 19.33
CA ALA A 78 0.82 20.66 19.50
C ALA A 78 0.27 21.65 20.52
N THR A 79 0.51 21.30 21.77
CA THR A 79 0.78 22.28 22.81
C THR A 79 2.27 22.60 22.78
N GLY A 80 2.75 23.38 21.82
CA GLY A 80 4.12 23.91 21.92
C GLY A 80 4.26 24.83 23.13
N PRO A 81 5.47 25.09 23.66
CA PRO A 81 5.67 26.18 24.63
C PRO A 81 5.14 27.49 24.03
N GLY A 82 4.10 28.08 24.62
CA GLY A 82 3.46 29.31 24.14
C GLY A 82 2.28 29.14 23.16
N VAL A 83 1.80 27.91 22.92
CA VAL A 83 0.57 27.65 22.15
C VAL A 83 -0.51 27.15 23.10
N GLU A 84 -1.51 28.00 23.39
CA GLU A 84 -2.69 27.60 24.16
C GLU A 84 -3.54 26.65 23.31
N SER A 85 -3.62 25.38 23.72
CA SER A 85 -4.64 24.49 23.18
C SER A 85 -5.94 24.71 23.94
N GLY A 86 -7.03 25.06 23.28
CA GLY A 86 -8.37 25.10 23.90
C GLY A 86 -8.92 23.75 24.41
N TYR A 87 -8.06 22.74 24.57
CA TYR A 87 -8.40 21.34 24.88
C TYR A 87 -7.70 20.82 26.15
N GLY A 88 -6.98 21.66 26.91
CA GLY A 88 -6.42 21.28 28.22
C GLY A 88 -5.21 20.33 28.15
N LEU A 89 -4.52 20.26 27.01
CA LEU A 89 -3.35 19.42 26.81
C LEU A 89 -2.03 20.19 27.02
N GLU A 90 -2.08 21.42 27.54
CA GLU A 90 -0.91 22.28 27.74
C GLU A 90 0.21 21.63 28.58
N PRO A 91 -0.09 20.82 29.63
CA PRO A 91 0.95 20.18 30.44
C PRO A 91 1.83 19.19 29.68
N ILE A 92 1.27 18.50 28.67
CA ILE A 92 2.02 17.53 27.84
C ILE A 92 3.00 18.25 26.93
N GLY A 93 2.60 19.43 26.48
CA GLY A 93 3.35 20.30 25.60
C GLY A 93 4.64 20.90 26.18
N ALA A 94 4.62 21.18 27.47
CA ALA A 94 5.76 21.64 28.23
C ALA A 94 6.71 20.50 28.65
N SER A 95 6.32 19.23 28.43
CA SER A 95 7.09 18.07 28.87
C SER A 95 8.11 17.61 27.82
N PRO A 96 9.22 16.94 28.22
CA PRO A 96 10.14 16.29 27.28
C PRO A 96 9.48 15.23 26.39
N ALA A 97 8.33 14.69 26.81
CA ALA A 97 7.54 13.74 26.03
C ALA A 97 6.90 14.38 24.79
N TRP A 98 6.83 15.72 24.72
CA TRP A 98 6.36 16.45 23.55
C TRP A 98 7.20 16.15 22.30
N ALA A 99 8.53 16.22 22.42
CA ALA A 99 9.43 15.95 21.31
C ALA A 99 9.28 14.50 20.79
N TRP A 100 9.09 13.55 21.70
CA TRP A 100 8.82 12.17 21.35
C TRP A 100 7.48 12.02 20.60
N LEU A 101 6.39 12.58 21.14
CA LEU A 101 5.04 12.48 20.58
C LEU A 101 4.95 13.13 19.20
N ARG A 102 5.56 14.29 19.02
CA ARG A 102 5.68 14.97 17.72
C ARG A 102 6.40 14.09 16.70
N GLY A 103 7.52 13.48 17.09
CA GLY A 103 8.24 12.54 16.23
C GLY A 103 7.37 11.34 15.81
N ARG A 104 6.46 10.86 16.68
CA ARG A 104 5.53 9.77 16.31
C ARG A 104 4.49 10.21 15.29
N LEU A 105 3.96 11.42 15.42
CA LEU A 105 3.06 11.99 14.40
C LEU A 105 3.76 12.14 13.06
N ASP A 106 5.02 12.58 13.04
CA ASP A 106 5.82 12.70 11.82
C ASP A 106 6.03 11.33 11.16
N VAL A 107 6.25 10.26 11.93
CA VAL A 107 6.33 8.89 11.41
C VAL A 107 4.99 8.42 10.82
N ILE A 108 3.87 8.68 11.51
CA ILE A 108 2.53 8.29 11.04
C ILE A 108 2.18 8.99 9.73
N TRP A 109 2.28 10.32 9.70
CA TRP A 109 1.98 11.11 8.51
C TRP A 109 2.97 10.84 7.37
N GLY A 110 4.25 10.62 7.71
CA GLY A 110 5.26 10.16 6.77
C GLY A 110 4.92 8.81 6.14
N ALA A 111 4.39 7.85 6.92
CA ALA A 111 3.94 6.56 6.40
C ALA A 111 2.76 6.71 5.41
N PHE A 112 1.81 7.60 5.68
CA PHE A 112 0.73 7.92 4.73
C PHE A 112 1.27 8.57 3.45
N ALA A 113 2.19 9.53 3.57
CA ALA A 113 2.82 10.16 2.41
C ALA A 113 3.59 9.13 1.56
N GLN A 114 4.34 8.23 2.22
CA GLN A 114 5.05 7.13 1.57
C GLN A 114 4.09 6.17 0.85
N ALA A 115 3.01 5.75 1.52
CA ALA A 115 2.00 4.88 0.93
C ALA A 115 1.39 5.49 -0.33
N LEU A 116 1.05 6.79 -0.32
CA LEU A 116 0.52 7.49 -1.49
C LEU A 116 1.52 7.58 -2.65
N ARG A 117 2.82 7.74 -2.37
CA ARG A 117 3.87 7.66 -3.41
C ARG A 117 3.99 6.26 -4.01
N ARG A 118 3.90 5.20 -3.18
CA ARG A 118 3.89 3.81 -3.65
C ARG A 118 2.63 3.49 -4.47
N ILE A 119 1.47 4.05 -4.09
CA ILE A 119 0.25 3.98 -4.91
C ILE A 119 0.45 4.73 -6.24
N ALA A 120 1.16 5.88 -6.24
CA ALA A 120 1.46 6.61 -7.47
C ALA A 120 2.38 5.80 -8.40
N LEU A 121 3.33 5.04 -7.84
CA LEU A 121 4.14 4.08 -8.59
C LEU A 121 3.28 2.94 -9.16
N LEU A 122 2.42 2.31 -8.35
CA LEU A 122 1.48 1.28 -8.81
C LEU A 122 0.61 1.81 -9.97
N HIS A 123 0.13 3.05 -9.85
CA HIS A 123 -0.65 3.71 -10.89
C HIS A 123 0.18 3.99 -12.15
N ALA A 124 1.45 4.36 -12.04
CA ALA A 124 2.33 4.54 -13.21
C ALA A 124 2.50 3.25 -14.01
N TRP A 125 2.53 2.10 -13.34
CA TRP A 125 2.60 0.78 -13.98
C TRP A 125 1.23 0.24 -14.45
N TRP A 126 0.13 0.88 -14.08
CA TRP A 126 -1.23 0.42 -14.40
C TRP A 126 -1.47 0.13 -15.89
N PRO A 127 -1.00 0.96 -16.85
CA PRO A 127 -1.22 0.67 -18.27
C PRO A 127 -0.58 -0.64 -18.72
N PHE A 128 0.66 -0.90 -18.28
CA PHE A 128 1.37 -2.15 -18.55
C PHE A 128 0.66 -3.34 -17.89
N MET A 129 0.25 -3.19 -16.64
CA MET A 129 -0.50 -4.22 -15.90
C MET A 129 -1.82 -4.58 -16.56
N ALA A 130 -2.55 -3.60 -17.09
CA ALA A 130 -3.80 -3.81 -17.79
C ALA A 130 -3.62 -4.67 -19.06
N ILE A 131 -2.56 -4.41 -19.84
CA ILE A 131 -2.24 -5.19 -21.04
C ILE A 131 -1.89 -6.64 -20.67
N VAL A 132 -1.01 -6.83 -19.67
CA VAL A 132 -0.61 -8.17 -19.20
C VAL A 132 -1.82 -8.95 -18.67
N LEU A 133 -2.70 -8.30 -17.91
CA LEU A 133 -3.91 -8.91 -17.39
C LEU A 133 -4.86 -9.33 -18.52
N ALA A 134 -5.06 -8.48 -19.53
CA ALA A 134 -5.88 -8.80 -20.68
C ALA A 134 -5.33 -10.02 -21.45
N ALA A 135 -4.02 -10.07 -21.68
CA ALA A 135 -3.36 -11.21 -22.32
C ALA A 135 -3.52 -12.50 -21.49
N ALA A 136 -3.34 -12.42 -20.17
CA ALA A 136 -3.46 -13.56 -19.27
C ALA A 136 -4.90 -14.11 -19.21
N ILE A 137 -5.90 -13.23 -19.20
CA ILE A 137 -7.32 -13.63 -19.29
C ILE A 137 -7.59 -14.32 -20.63
N GLY A 138 -7.08 -13.78 -21.73
CA GLY A 138 -7.22 -14.37 -23.06
C GLY A 138 -6.62 -15.78 -23.14
N ASP A 139 -5.39 -15.96 -22.65
CA ASP A 139 -4.72 -17.27 -22.59
C ASP A 139 -5.50 -18.25 -21.70
N GLY A 140 -5.93 -17.82 -20.50
CA GLY A 140 -6.71 -18.65 -19.60
C GLY A 140 -8.06 -19.08 -20.21
N TRP A 141 -8.71 -18.19 -20.97
CA TRP A 141 -9.95 -18.49 -21.67
C TRP A 141 -9.74 -19.50 -22.80
N LEU A 142 -8.69 -19.35 -23.62
CA LEU A 142 -8.35 -20.29 -24.67
C LEU A 142 -8.02 -21.68 -24.11
N ARG A 143 -7.22 -21.76 -23.04
CA ARG A 143 -6.92 -23.02 -22.34
C ARG A 143 -8.17 -23.69 -21.80
N ARG A 144 -9.10 -22.91 -21.26
CA ARG A 144 -10.41 -23.42 -20.81
C ARG A 144 -11.18 -24.04 -21.98
N ARG A 145 -11.22 -23.38 -23.14
CA ARG A 145 -11.89 -23.90 -24.35
C ARG A 145 -11.25 -25.22 -24.81
N ILE A 146 -9.92 -25.29 -24.91
CA ILE A 146 -9.21 -26.52 -25.29
C ILE A 146 -9.55 -27.69 -24.35
N ARG A 147 -9.54 -27.45 -23.03
CA ARG A 147 -9.89 -28.48 -22.03
C ARG A 147 -11.32 -28.97 -22.13
N GLN A 148 -12.27 -28.07 -22.49
CA GLN A 148 -13.67 -28.44 -22.69
C GLN A 148 -13.85 -29.43 -23.86
N TYR A 149 -13.03 -29.35 -24.91
CA TYR A 149 -13.05 -30.30 -26.03
C TYR A 149 -12.29 -31.61 -25.72
N GLY A 150 -11.35 -31.58 -24.78
CA GLY A 150 -10.54 -32.73 -24.39
C GLY A 150 -11.10 -33.59 -23.25
N PHE A 151 -12.31 -33.32 -22.75
CA PHE A 151 -12.91 -33.99 -21.57
C PHE A 151 -12.02 -34.00 -20.30
N VAL A 152 -11.07 -33.07 -20.20
CA VAL A 152 -10.17 -32.98 -19.05
C VAL A 152 -10.87 -32.24 -17.90
N TYR A 153 -10.98 -32.90 -16.74
CA TYR A 153 -11.59 -32.30 -15.55
C TYR A 153 -10.86 -31.04 -15.08
N ALA A 154 -11.63 -29.99 -14.79
CA ALA A 154 -11.12 -28.79 -14.13
C ALA A 154 -10.84 -29.09 -12.64
N SER A 155 -9.57 -29.01 -12.24
CA SER A 155 -9.15 -29.20 -10.84
C SER A 155 -9.72 -28.08 -9.95
N PRO A 156 -10.60 -28.39 -8.97
CA PRO A 156 -11.11 -27.42 -8.00
C PRO A 156 -10.01 -26.89 -7.07
N LEU A 157 -9.05 -27.76 -6.72
CA LEU A 157 -7.91 -27.41 -5.88
C LEU A 157 -7.06 -26.31 -6.53
N ALA A 158 -6.80 -26.41 -7.84
CA ALA A 158 -6.04 -25.39 -8.57
C ALA A 158 -6.74 -24.03 -8.54
N HIS A 159 -8.07 -24.01 -8.69
CA HIS A 159 -8.86 -22.78 -8.63
C HIS A 159 -8.79 -22.11 -7.25
N HIS A 160 -9.05 -22.86 -6.17
CA HIS A 160 -9.00 -22.32 -4.81
C HIS A 160 -7.60 -21.87 -4.41
N THR A 161 -6.55 -22.63 -4.78
CA THR A 161 -5.17 -22.24 -4.49
C THR A 161 -4.78 -20.97 -5.24
N ALA A 162 -5.16 -20.83 -6.52
CA ALA A 162 -4.90 -19.60 -7.28
C ALA A 162 -5.58 -18.37 -6.67
N LEU A 163 -6.82 -18.51 -6.17
CA LEU A 163 -7.50 -17.43 -5.45
C LEU A 163 -6.80 -17.07 -4.13
N ARG A 164 -6.34 -18.06 -3.36
CA ARG A 164 -5.60 -17.83 -2.10
C ARG A 164 -4.27 -17.13 -2.35
N ILE A 165 -3.53 -17.54 -3.39
CA ILE A 165 -2.28 -16.89 -3.78
C ILE A 165 -2.56 -15.46 -4.24
N LEU A 166 -3.58 -15.24 -5.07
CA LEU A 166 -3.97 -13.91 -5.52
C LEU A 166 -4.31 -13.00 -4.32
N LEU A 167 -5.10 -13.49 -3.37
CA LEU A 167 -5.42 -12.76 -2.14
C LEU A 167 -4.17 -12.45 -1.31
N ALA A 168 -3.28 -13.43 -1.15
CA ALA A 168 -2.03 -13.25 -0.41
C ALA A 168 -1.11 -12.21 -1.08
N LEU A 169 -1.02 -12.20 -2.41
CA LEU A 169 -0.26 -11.19 -3.16
C LEU A 169 -0.77 -9.77 -2.89
N TRP A 170 -2.09 -9.56 -2.95
CA TRP A 170 -2.67 -8.24 -2.68
C TRP A 170 -2.55 -7.84 -1.20
N LEU A 171 -2.60 -8.79 -0.28
CA LEU A 171 -2.32 -8.54 1.13
C LEU A 171 -0.87 -8.11 1.35
N ILE A 172 0.08 -8.79 0.71
CA ILE A 172 1.51 -8.42 0.73
C ILE A 172 1.70 -7.01 0.16
N VAL A 173 1.05 -6.66 -0.96
CA VAL A 173 1.08 -5.30 -1.52
C VAL A 173 0.58 -4.29 -0.48
N GLY A 174 -0.56 -4.55 0.15
CA GLY A 174 -1.12 -3.66 1.19
C GLY A 174 -0.16 -3.42 2.35
N LEU A 175 0.46 -4.48 2.88
CA LEU A 175 1.48 -4.38 3.93
C LEU A 175 2.71 -3.61 3.45
N LEU A 176 3.18 -3.89 2.22
CA LEU A 176 4.29 -3.17 1.60
C LEU A 176 3.99 -1.70 1.33
N LEU A 177 2.75 -1.21 1.37
CA LEU A 177 2.50 0.23 1.21
C LEU A 177 2.94 1.02 2.44
N PHE A 178 2.73 0.45 3.64
CA PHE A 178 3.01 1.11 4.91
C PHE A 178 4.31 0.65 5.56
N ALA A 179 4.88 -0.49 5.11
CA ALA A 179 6.09 -1.03 5.68
C ALA A 179 7.28 -0.05 5.57
N PRO A 180 8.06 0.16 6.64
CA PRO A 180 9.21 1.07 6.69
C PRO A 180 10.48 0.44 6.09
N ILE A 181 10.32 -0.21 4.94
CA ILE A 181 11.39 -0.87 4.20
C ILE A 181 11.41 -0.31 2.79
N ALA A 182 12.59 -0.10 2.22
CA ALA A 182 12.70 0.37 0.85
C ALA A 182 12.14 -0.68 -0.11
N MET A 183 11.11 -0.32 -0.87
CA MET A 183 10.49 -1.20 -1.85
C MET A 183 11.30 -1.18 -3.15
N PRO A 184 11.72 -2.35 -3.68
CA PRO A 184 12.32 -2.41 -5.00
C PRO A 184 11.32 -1.94 -6.05
N VAL A 185 11.73 -1.02 -6.94
CA VAL A 185 10.85 -0.45 -7.97
C VAL A 185 10.27 -1.53 -8.90
N LEU A 186 11.08 -2.55 -9.21
CA LEU A 186 10.67 -3.70 -10.04
C LEU A 186 9.76 -4.70 -9.33
N ALA A 187 9.57 -4.60 -8.01
CA ALA A 187 8.63 -5.47 -7.30
C ALA A 187 7.19 -5.24 -7.81
N VAL A 188 6.84 -4.01 -8.20
CA VAL A 188 5.52 -3.67 -8.74
C VAL A 188 5.17 -4.48 -10.00
N PRO A 189 5.94 -4.40 -11.11
CA PRO A 189 5.62 -5.17 -12.30
C PRO A 189 5.69 -6.69 -12.07
N VAL A 190 6.61 -7.18 -11.23
CA VAL A 190 6.69 -8.62 -10.89
C VAL A 190 5.42 -9.10 -10.19
N LEU A 191 4.94 -8.37 -9.18
CA LEU A 191 3.74 -8.74 -8.44
C LEU A 191 2.50 -8.71 -9.33
N GLY A 192 2.40 -7.77 -10.25
CA GLY A 192 1.26 -7.72 -11.14
C GLY A 192 1.30 -8.75 -12.28
N VAL A 193 2.48 -9.14 -12.78
CA VAL A 193 2.62 -10.33 -13.65
C VAL A 193 2.20 -11.60 -12.90
N ALA A 194 2.67 -11.79 -11.67
CA ALA A 194 2.27 -12.93 -10.83
C ALA A 194 0.75 -12.94 -10.58
N SER A 195 0.15 -11.78 -10.35
CA SER A 195 -1.29 -11.62 -10.18
C SER A 195 -2.06 -11.98 -11.45
N ALA A 196 -1.61 -11.51 -12.62
CA ALA A 196 -2.20 -11.83 -13.90
C ALA A 196 -2.15 -13.34 -14.20
N LEU A 197 -1.03 -14.00 -13.88
CA LEU A 197 -0.91 -15.46 -14.00
C LEU A 197 -1.91 -16.18 -13.09
N CYS A 198 -2.05 -15.76 -11.83
CA CYS A 198 -3.06 -16.33 -10.94
C CYS A 198 -4.47 -16.17 -11.51
N VAL A 199 -4.80 -15.01 -12.08
CA VAL A 199 -6.08 -14.79 -12.77
C VAL A 199 -6.25 -15.76 -13.95
N ALA A 200 -5.22 -15.97 -14.78
CA ALA A 200 -5.27 -16.94 -15.87
C ALA A 200 -5.56 -18.37 -15.37
N PHE A 201 -4.95 -18.78 -14.25
CA PHE A 201 -5.23 -20.07 -13.61
C PHE A 201 -6.66 -20.15 -13.09
N VAL A 202 -7.15 -19.10 -12.43
CA VAL A 202 -8.54 -18.99 -11.97
C VAL A 202 -9.48 -19.18 -13.15
N VAL A 203 -9.31 -18.42 -14.23
CA VAL A 203 -10.13 -18.49 -15.46
C VAL A 203 -10.08 -19.89 -16.08
N THR A 204 -8.88 -20.48 -16.21
CA THR A 204 -8.69 -21.81 -16.80
C THR A 204 -9.46 -22.90 -16.05
N HIS A 205 -9.50 -22.81 -14.71
CA HIS A 205 -10.08 -23.82 -13.82
C HIS A 205 -11.50 -23.51 -13.35
N THR A 206 -12.15 -22.46 -13.87
CA THR A 206 -13.58 -22.19 -13.59
C THR A 206 -14.46 -23.31 -14.15
N GLN A 207 -15.11 -24.05 -13.25
CA GLN A 207 -16.07 -25.08 -13.61
C GLN A 207 -17.27 -24.46 -14.34
N LYS A 208 -17.83 -25.19 -15.32
CA LYS A 208 -19.16 -24.85 -15.84
C LYS A 208 -20.15 -25.19 -14.72
N GLN A 209 -20.87 -24.19 -14.23
CA GLN A 209 -22.17 -24.46 -13.61
C GLN A 209 -23.11 -24.82 -14.76
N LEU A 210 -23.56 -26.07 -14.77
CA LEU A 210 -24.63 -26.57 -15.65
C LEU A 210 -25.97 -26.09 -15.12
#